data_AF-A0A2J8KSN1-F1
#
_entry.id   AF-A0A2J8KSN1-F1
#
_cell.length_a   1.000
_cell.length_b   1.000
_cell.length_c   1.000
_cell.angle_alpha   90.00
_cell.angle_beta   90.00
_cell.angle_gamma   90.00
#
_symmetry.space_group_name_H-M   'P 1'
#
loop_
_entity.id
_entity.type
_entity.pdbx_description
1 polymer ?
#
loop_
_entity_poly.entity_id
_entity_poly.type
_entity_poly.pdbx_seq_one_letter_code
_entity_poly.pdbx_strand_id
1 'polypeptide(L)' 'MTSGQFKPVPQILMELPPAEQQRLFNEAAAIIRHLEWTDAVQLTALVMGSEALQQQLLAMLVNYVTKELRAEIQYDD' A
#
# COMPACT_ATOMS: atom_id res chain seq x y z
N MET A 1 19.33 8.91 -20.02
CA MET A 1 18.12 8.32 -20.63
C MET A 1 17.08 8.24 -19.53
N THR A 2 15.93 8.87 -19.78
CA THR A 2 14.88 9.32 -18.84
C THR A 2 15.34 9.58 -17.40
N SER A 3 15.93 10.76 -17.21
CA SER A 3 15.87 11.51 -15.95
C SER A 3 14.41 11.95 -15.66
N GLY A 4 13.52 10.96 -15.52
CA GLY A 4 12.16 11.07 -15.00
C GLY A 4 12.18 10.41 -13.63
N GLN A 5 12.27 11.25 -12.61
CA GLN A 5 12.60 10.88 -11.24
C GLN A 5 11.77 9.71 -10.71
N PHE A 6 12.46 8.68 -10.23
CA PHE A 6 11.88 7.71 -9.32
C PHE A 6 11.07 8.43 -8.25
N LYS A 7 9.79 8.09 -8.13
CA LYS A 7 8.90 8.63 -7.09
C LYS A 7 8.74 7.57 -6.01
N PRO A 8 9.04 7.88 -4.73
CA PRO A 8 8.76 6.97 -3.64
C PRO A 8 7.28 6.61 -3.58
N VAL A 9 6.97 5.35 -3.30
CA VAL A 9 5.58 4.86 -3.16
C VAL A 9 4.74 5.76 -2.22
N PRO A 10 5.24 6.19 -1.03
CA PRO A 10 4.47 7.09 -0.17
C PRO A 10 4.06 8.40 -0.86
N GLN A 11 4.93 8.97 -1.69
CA GLN A 11 4.64 10.21 -2.42
C GLN A 11 3.55 9.97 -3.47
N ILE A 12 3.60 8.84 -4.20
CA ILE A 12 2.57 8.47 -5.17
C ILE A 12 1.21 8.37 -4.48
N LEU A 13 1.13 7.70 -3.32
CA LEU A 13 -0.11 7.54 -2.57
C LEU A 13 -0.72 8.88 -2.12
N MET A 14 0.11 9.87 -1.76
CA MET A 14 -0.35 11.21 -1.37
C MET A 14 -0.87 12.03 -2.56
N GLU A 15 -0.36 11.77 -3.77
CA GLU A 15 -0.75 12.46 -5.00
C GLU A 15 -1.96 11.81 -5.71
N LEU A 16 -2.46 10.68 -5.20
CA LEU A 16 -3.59 9.97 -5.81
C LEU A 16 -4.87 10.82 -5.83
N PRO A 17 -5.68 10.73 -6.90
CA PRO A 17 -7.04 11.27 -6.90
C PRO A 17 -7.90 10.66 -5.76
N PRO A 18 -8.89 11.38 -5.23
CA PRO A 18 -9.72 10.88 -4.11
C PRO A 18 -10.39 9.53 -4.38
N ALA A 19 -10.82 9.26 -5.62
CA ALA A 19 -11.43 7.99 -6.00
C ALA A 19 -10.45 6.81 -5.85
N GLU A 20 -9.20 7.04 -6.23
CA GLU A 20 -8.12 6.06 -6.15
C GLU A 20 -7.69 5.81 -4.70
N GLN A 21 -7.61 6.88 -3.88
CA GLN A 21 -7.36 6.75 -2.44
C GLN A 21 -8.46 5.93 -1.75
N GLN A 22 -9.72 6.17 -2.09
CA GLN A 22 -10.85 5.44 -1.51
C GLN A 22 -10.81 3.96 -1.89
N ARG A 23 -10.45 3.64 -3.14
CA ARG A 23 -10.31 2.26 -3.60
C ARG A 23 -9.21 1.53 -2.82
N LEU A 24 -8.03 2.14 -2.73
CA LEU A 24 -6.88 1.57 -2.02
C LEU A 24 -7.18 1.39 -0.52
N PHE A 25 -7.87 2.37 0.09
CA PHE A 25 -8.37 2.25 1.46
C PHE A 25 -9.32 1.07 1.62
N ASN A 26 -10.30 0.89 0.72
CA ASN A 26 -11.26 -0.21 0.79
C ASN A 26 -10.57 -1.58 0.66
N GLU A 27 -9.59 -1.69 -0.24
CA GLU A 27 -8.80 -2.91 -0.45
C GLU A 27 -7.95 -3.24 0.79
N ALA A 28 -7.25 -2.25 1.36
CA ALA A 28 -6.50 -2.41 2.59
C ALA A 28 -7.41 -2.77 3.78
N ALA A 29 -8.53 -2.06 3.95
CA ALA A 29 -9.52 -2.32 4.98
C ALA A 29 -10.08 -3.74 4.87
N ALA A 30 -10.34 -4.24 3.67
CA ALA A 30 -10.81 -5.61 3.46
C ALA A 30 -9.80 -6.67 3.93
N ILE A 31 -8.49 -6.38 3.85
CA ILE A 31 -7.44 -7.24 4.40
C ILE A 31 -7.47 -7.19 5.93
N ILE A 32 -7.50 -6.01 6.55
CA ILE A 32 -7.34 -5.89 8.02
C ILE A 32 -8.65 -5.96 8.82
N ARG A 33 -9.83 -5.99 8.18
CA ARG A 33 -11.15 -5.94 8.85
C ARG A 33 -11.43 -7.08 9.83
N HIS A 34 -10.69 -8.17 9.73
CA HIS A 34 -10.87 -9.35 10.59
C HIS A 34 -9.99 -9.29 11.86
N LEU A 35 -9.17 -8.24 11.98
CA LEU A 35 -8.34 -8.01 13.14
C LEU A 35 -9.16 -7.27 14.20
N GLU A 36 -9.07 -7.74 15.43
CA GLU A 36 -9.60 -7.03 16.60
C GLU A 36 -8.60 -5.95 17.01
N TRP A 37 -8.91 -4.69 16.71
CA TRP A 37 -8.10 -3.54 17.11
C TRP A 37 -8.98 -2.36 17.56
N THR A 38 -8.51 -1.62 18.56
CA THR A 38 -9.21 -0.47 19.13
C THR A 38 -8.73 0.87 18.60
N ASP A 39 -7.49 0.93 18.12
CA ASP A 39 -6.86 2.15 17.64
C ASP A 39 -5.75 1.88 16.62
N ALA A 40 -5.25 2.96 16.02
CA ALA A 40 -4.21 2.90 15.00
C ALA A 40 -2.87 2.37 15.51
N VAL A 41 -2.55 2.56 16.80
CA VAL A 41 -1.29 2.07 17.39
C VAL A 41 -1.34 0.56 17.49
N GLN A 42 -2.45 0.02 18.01
CA GLN A 42 -2.66 -1.43 18.10
C GLN A 42 -2.73 -2.07 16.71
N LEU A 43 -3.45 -1.46 15.76
CA LEU A 43 -3.50 -1.94 14.38
C LEU A 43 -2.10 -2.00 13.76
N THR A 44 -1.30 -0.95 13.94
CA THR A 44 0.09 -0.91 13.45
C THR A 44 0.91 -2.04 14.08
N ALA A 45 0.78 -2.28 15.38
CA ALA A 45 1.49 -3.36 16.06
C ALA A 45 1.08 -4.75 15.52
N LEU A 46 -0.21 -4.98 15.25
CA LEU A 46 -0.71 -6.24 14.69
C LEU A 46 -0.17 -6.49 13.27
N VAL A 47 -0.17 -5.46 12.42
CA VAL A 47 0.36 -5.54 11.06
C VAL A 47 1.88 -5.77 11.09
N MET A 48 2.60 -5.00 11.89
CA MET A 48 4.07 -5.12 11.99
C MET A 48 4.50 -6.44 12.67
N GLY A 49 3.65 -7.06 13.49
CA GLY A 49 3.91 -8.35 14.13
C GLY A 49 3.59 -9.57 13.25
N SER A 50 3.03 -9.40 12.06
CA SER A 50 2.61 -10.50 11.18
C SER A 50 3.18 -10.35 9.78
N GLU A 51 4.18 -11.16 9.46
CA GLU A 51 4.77 -11.22 8.11
C GLU A 51 3.72 -11.55 7.05
N ALA A 52 2.76 -12.44 7.36
CA ALA A 52 1.67 -12.76 6.46
C ALA A 52 0.80 -11.53 6.11
N LEU A 53 0.48 -10.69 7.11
CA LEU A 53 -0.28 -9.46 6.86
C LEU A 53 0.54 -8.43 6.08
N GLN A 54 1.84 -8.30 6.39
CA GLN A 54 2.74 -7.43 5.63
C GLN A 54 2.82 -7.85 4.17
N GLN A 55 2.97 -9.14 3.89
CA GLN A 55 3.00 -9.67 2.53
C GLN A 55 1.68 -9.47 1.79
N GLN A 56 0.52 -9.64 2.46
CA GLN A 56 -0.78 -9.37 1.84
C GLN A 56 -0.96 -7.89 1.48
N LEU A 57 -0.62 -6.98 2.39
CA LEU A 57 -0.71 -5.53 2.14
C LEU A 57 0.30 -5.08 1.08
N LEU A 58 1.52 -5.63 1.10
CA LEU A 58 2.54 -5.37 0.10
C LEU A 58 2.09 -5.88 -1.28
N ALA A 59 1.53 -7.09 -1.37
CA ALA A 59 1.02 -7.65 -2.61
C ALA A 59 -0.13 -6.81 -3.18
N MET A 60 -1.04 -6.30 -2.33
CA MET A 60 -2.08 -5.37 -2.74
C MET A 60 -1.49 -4.09 -3.32
N LEU A 61 -0.52 -3.47 -2.62
CA LEU A 61 0.15 -2.26 -3.10
C LEU A 61 0.91 -2.47 -4.41
N VAL A 62 1.65 -3.57 -4.54
CA VAL A 62 2.36 -3.94 -5.77
C VAL A 62 1.38 -4.11 -6.92
N ASN A 63 0.26 -4.82 -6.68
CA ASN A 63 -0.78 -5.02 -7.68
C ASN A 63 -1.40 -3.69 -8.13
N TYR A 64 -1.70 -2.80 -7.18
CA TYR A 64 -2.26 -1.50 -7.48
C TYR A 64 -1.31 -0.64 -8.34
N VAL A 65 -0.05 -0.51 -7.90
CA VAL A 65 0.95 0.30 -8.60
C VAL A 65 1.24 -0.25 -10.01
N THR A 66 1.35 -1.56 -10.16
CA THR A 66 1.72 -2.17 -11.45
C THR A 66 0.56 -2.32 -12.42
N LYS A 67 -0.66 -2.62 -11.93
CA LYS A 67 -1.80 -2.91 -12.82
C LYS A 67 -2.73 -1.72 -13.00
N GLU A 68 -3.00 -0.97 -11.93
CA GLU A 68 -3.93 0.16 -11.98
C GLU A 68 -3.20 1.41 -12.45
N LEU A 69 -2.07 1.75 -11.81
CA LEU A 69 -1.26 2.91 -12.21
C LEU A 69 -0.35 2.65 -13.41
N ARG A 70 -0.17 1.38 -13.80
CA ARG A 70 0.73 0.95 -14.89
C ARG A 70 2.17 1.45 -14.71
N ALA A 71 2.61 1.56 -13.47
CA ALA A 71 3.97 1.96 -13.12
C ALA A 71 4.89 0.74 -12.94
N GLU A 72 6.18 0.93 -13.17
CA GLU A 72 7.20 -0.08 -12.89
C GLU A 72 7.73 0.11 -11.47
N ILE A 73 7.88 -1.00 -10.73
CA ILE A 73 8.47 -0.99 -9.39
C ILE A 73 9.95 -1.35 -9.50
N GLN A 74 10.79 -0.54 -8.87
CA GLN A 74 12.21 -0.83 -8.69
C GLN A 74 12.49 -0.93 -7.18
N TYR A 75 13.23 -1.96 -6.79
CA TYR A 75 13.72 -2.12 -5.43
C TYR A 75 15.19 -1.65 -5.43
N ASP A 76 15.60 -0.92 -4.40
CA ASP A 76 17.03 -0.67 -4.18
C ASP A 76 17.72 -2.01 -3.85
N ASP A 77 18.84 -2.30 -4.52
CA ASP A 77 19.72 -3.47 -4.28
C ASP A 77 20.48 -3.37 -2.95
#